data_AF-A0A1F6RCE1-F1
#
_entry.id   AF-A0A1F6RCE1-F1
#
_cell.length_a   1.000
_cell.length_b   1.000
_cell.length_c   1.000
_cell.angle_alpha   90.00
_cell.angle_beta   90.00
_cell.angle_gamma   90.00
#
_symmetry.space_group_name_H-M   'P 1'
#
loop_
_entity.id
_entity.type
_entity.pdbx_description
1 polymer ?
#
loop_
_entity_poly.entity_id
_entity_poly.type
_entity_poly.pdbx_seq_one_letter_code
_entity_poly.pdbx_strand_id
1 'polypeptide(L)'
;MPVNNINRCVNCILPETFPGITFDGKNMCNYCNDSLSTKSMLEKETVKKQMEEEIERNRGKGDYDCIVAYSGGKDSTFTLMHLVRNYKLNCLAVTIDNDFMSDRARENCYEATKSLGVDFILFKPAPNFMMSMYKTAVLTGGVQSNSAIKRASSICNSCIGIVNNYVLKVALMHNTGLIAGGYIGGQVPNDASTIKINMVQRERIKRSVQDKYDNLYGREARKHFFVNEALIENLTRNTNITIINPMLAMSIGENEIIATIQELGWKRATDTGMNSSNCRLNDLGIAIHYKKHGFHPYEFEIADQVRNGLMNRDKALEKVVIPDLVNLNEQIKKIGFKANEL
;
A
#
# COMPACT_ATOMS: atom_id res chain seq x y z
N MET A 1 -14.92 3.63 -23.06
CA MET A 1 -14.80 5.05 -23.46
C MET A 1 -13.33 5.42 -23.40
N PRO A 2 -12.75 6.05 -24.44
CA PRO A 2 -11.35 6.45 -24.40
C PRO A 2 -11.12 7.44 -23.26
N VAL A 3 -9.95 7.37 -22.63
CA VAL A 3 -9.49 8.25 -21.51
C VAL A 3 -9.45 9.75 -21.90
N ASN A 4 -9.67 10.07 -23.18
CA ASN A 4 -9.38 11.36 -23.80
C ASN A 4 -10.50 12.41 -23.76
N ASN A 5 -11.67 12.16 -23.17
CA ASN A 5 -12.79 13.11 -23.22
C ASN A 5 -13.42 13.44 -21.85
N ILE A 6 -12.63 13.34 -20.78
CA ILE A 6 -13.01 13.73 -19.42
C ILE A 6 -12.26 15.00 -19.01
N ASN A 7 -12.96 15.95 -18.39
CA ASN A 7 -12.32 17.15 -17.88
C ASN A 7 -11.37 16.80 -16.72
N ARG A 8 -10.19 17.40 -16.71
CA ARG A 8 -9.13 17.13 -15.72
C ARG A 8 -8.56 18.45 -15.22
N CYS A 9 -8.21 18.50 -13.94
CA CYS A 9 -7.56 19.65 -13.33
C CYS A 9 -6.36 20.10 -14.17
N VAL A 10 -6.28 21.39 -14.48
CA VAL A 10 -5.18 21.96 -15.31
C VAL A 10 -3.81 21.81 -14.66
N ASN A 11 -3.75 21.74 -13.32
CA ASN A 11 -2.52 21.56 -12.57
C ASN A 11 -2.16 20.08 -12.34
N CYS A 12 -3.05 19.30 -11.70
CA CYS A 12 -2.67 17.99 -11.14
C CYS A 12 -3.27 16.74 -11.80
N ILE A 13 -3.90 16.83 -12.98
CA ILE A 13 -4.54 15.72 -13.73
C ILE A 13 -5.79 15.06 -13.11
N LEU A 14 -6.17 15.37 -11.86
CA LEU A 14 -7.33 14.75 -11.20
C LEU A 14 -8.62 14.97 -12.04
N PRO A 15 -9.39 13.92 -12.39
CA PRO A 15 -10.53 14.04 -13.30
C PRO A 15 -11.81 14.49 -12.60
N GLU A 16 -12.75 15.02 -13.37
CA GLU A 16 -14.10 15.41 -12.91
C GLU A 16 -14.93 14.24 -12.34
N THR A 17 -14.57 13.01 -12.68
CA THR A 17 -15.19 11.80 -12.12
C THR A 17 -14.67 11.45 -10.72
N PHE A 18 -13.64 12.12 -10.22
CA PHE A 18 -13.07 11.81 -8.91
C PHE A 18 -14.03 12.21 -7.77
N PRO A 19 -14.34 11.32 -6.81
CA PRO A 19 -15.37 11.60 -5.81
C PRO A 19 -15.08 12.81 -4.92
N GLY A 20 -15.95 13.83 -4.99
CA GLY A 20 -15.85 15.05 -4.21
C GLY A 20 -14.92 16.12 -4.80
N ILE A 21 -14.58 16.01 -6.09
CA ILE A 21 -13.86 17.06 -6.81
C ILE A 21 -14.80 18.21 -7.17
N THR A 22 -14.30 19.44 -7.07
CA THR A 22 -14.92 20.64 -7.64
C THR A 22 -13.86 21.46 -8.36
N PHE A 23 -14.28 22.23 -9.37
CA PHE A 23 -13.39 23.10 -10.16
C PHE A 23 -13.76 24.57 -9.99
N ASP A 24 -12.76 25.44 -10.03
CA ASP A 24 -12.96 26.88 -10.15
C ASP A 24 -13.11 27.32 -11.62
N GLY A 25 -13.30 28.63 -11.84
CA GLY A 25 -13.44 29.21 -13.18
C GLY A 25 -12.20 29.08 -14.08
N LYS A 26 -11.07 28.59 -13.55
CA LYS A 26 -9.83 28.33 -14.29
C LYS A 26 -9.58 26.82 -14.48
N ASN A 27 -10.56 25.96 -14.20
CA ASN A 27 -10.43 24.50 -14.19
C ASN A 27 -9.36 23.98 -13.20
N MET A 28 -9.10 24.71 -12.12
CA MET A 28 -8.27 24.25 -11.00
C MET A 28 -9.16 23.49 -10.01
N CYS A 29 -8.75 22.31 -9.57
CA CYS A 29 -9.53 21.54 -8.60
C CYS A 29 -9.36 22.04 -7.17
N ASN A 30 -10.37 21.81 -6.31
CA ASN A 30 -10.34 22.14 -4.88
C ASN A 30 -9.08 21.63 -4.16
N TYR A 31 -8.61 20.42 -4.47
CA TYR A 31 -7.38 19.88 -3.87
C TYR A 31 -6.11 20.67 -4.24
N CYS A 32 -6.05 21.27 -5.43
CA CYS A 32 -4.94 22.16 -5.78
C CYS A 32 -5.07 23.50 -5.07
N ASN A 33 -6.29 24.05 -4.99
CA ASN A 33 -6.55 25.29 -4.28
C ASN A 33 -6.19 25.18 -2.78
N ASP A 34 -6.52 24.05 -2.15
CA ASP A 34 -6.16 23.75 -0.76
C ASP A 34 -4.64 23.48 -0.61
N SER A 35 -4.01 22.83 -1.59
CA SER A 35 -2.56 22.58 -1.51
C SER A 35 -1.73 23.84 -1.67
N LEU A 36 -2.22 24.86 -2.38
CA LEU A 36 -1.55 26.16 -2.53
C LEU A 36 -1.55 26.95 -1.21
N SER A 37 -2.45 26.63 -0.28
CA SER A 37 -2.55 27.30 1.01
C SER A 37 -1.83 26.57 2.16
N THR A 38 -1.40 25.31 2.01
CA THR A 38 -1.02 24.48 3.18
C THR A 38 0.03 23.38 2.95
N LYS A 39 1.17 23.65 2.29
CA LYS A 39 2.34 22.74 2.39
C LYS A 39 3.63 23.52 2.56
N SER A 40 3.97 23.84 3.80
CA SER A 40 5.26 24.46 4.14
C SER A 40 6.33 23.39 4.36
N MET A 41 7.61 23.70 4.08
CA MET A 41 8.74 22.81 4.42
C MET A 41 8.75 22.43 5.92
N LEU A 42 8.21 23.29 6.77
CA LEU A 42 8.11 23.13 8.23
C LEU A 42 7.23 21.92 8.63
N GLU A 43 6.19 21.60 7.85
CA GLU A 43 5.33 20.45 8.13
C GLU A 43 6.05 19.12 7.90
N LYS A 44 6.85 19.01 6.83
CA LYS A 44 7.63 17.80 6.54
C LYS A 44 8.72 17.56 7.59
N GLU A 45 9.37 18.63 8.05
CA GLU A 45 10.36 18.54 9.13
C GLU A 45 9.71 18.11 10.44
N THR A 46 8.52 18.62 10.76
CA THR A 46 7.74 18.19 11.92
C THR A 46 7.37 16.71 11.84
N VAL A 47 6.88 16.27 10.68
CA VAL A 47 6.54 14.86 10.43
C VAL A 47 7.77 13.95 10.57
N LYS A 48 8.92 14.36 10.02
CA LYS A 48 10.18 13.64 10.15
C LYS A 48 10.58 13.51 11.62
N LYS A 49 10.56 14.61 12.38
CA LYS A 49 10.92 14.61 13.80
C LYS A 49 10.03 13.68 14.62
N GLN A 50 8.71 13.72 14.40
CA GLN A 50 7.76 12.83 15.07
C GLN A 50 8.07 11.35 14.78
N MET A 51 8.37 11.02 13.52
CA MET A 51 8.77 9.66 13.15
C MET A 51 10.06 9.24 13.87
N GLU A 52 11.08 10.10 13.89
CA GLU A 52 12.37 9.84 14.55
C GLU A 52 12.20 9.62 16.06
N GLU A 53 11.32 10.38 16.71
CA GLU A 53 10.98 10.18 18.12
C GLU A 53 10.34 8.80 18.37
N GLU A 54 9.49 8.30 17.46
CA GLU A 54 8.91 6.97 17.58
C GLU A 54 9.92 5.85 17.28
N ILE A 55 10.85 6.08 16.36
CA ILE A 55 11.96 5.17 16.09
C ILE A 55 12.78 4.99 17.38
N GLU A 56 13.26 6.08 17.97
CA GLU A 56 14.08 6.01 19.19
C GLU A 56 13.29 5.47 20.39
N ARG A 57 11.98 5.72 20.46
CA ARG A 57 11.14 5.13 21.50
C ARG A 57 11.04 3.62 21.38
N ASN A 58 11.14 3.03 20.20
CA ASN A 58 10.96 1.58 19.99
C ASN A 58 12.27 0.80 19.83
N ARG A 59 13.39 1.49 19.60
CA ARG A 59 14.72 0.89 19.45
C ARG A 59 15.09 0.01 20.66
N GLY A 60 15.59 -1.19 20.39
CA GLY A 60 16.12 -2.15 21.36
C GLY A 60 15.10 -2.75 22.32
N LYS A 61 13.79 -2.62 22.06
CA LYS A 61 12.73 -3.09 22.99
C LYS A 61 12.17 -4.49 22.68
N GLY A 62 12.29 -4.94 21.43
CA GLY A 62 11.86 -6.27 20.99
C GLY A 62 13.01 -7.04 20.36
N ASP A 63 12.71 -8.18 19.73
CA ASP A 63 13.71 -8.95 18.98
C ASP A 63 14.25 -8.14 17.78
N TYR A 64 13.41 -7.25 17.24
CA TYR A 64 13.73 -6.31 16.18
C TYR A 64 13.33 -4.89 16.60
N ASP A 65 13.99 -3.90 16.01
CA ASP A 65 13.62 -2.49 16.16
C ASP A 65 12.38 -2.16 15.33
N CYS A 66 12.20 -2.81 14.19
CA CYS A 66 11.11 -2.52 13.26
C CYS A 66 10.73 -3.73 12.40
N ILE A 67 9.44 -4.03 12.31
CA ILE A 67 8.89 -4.94 11.28
C ILE A 67 8.57 -4.14 10.02
N VAL A 68 9.12 -4.53 8.88
CA VAL A 68 8.91 -3.81 7.62
C VAL A 68 7.97 -4.60 6.71
N ALA A 69 6.84 -3.99 6.35
CA ALA A 69 5.95 -4.51 5.31
C ALA A 69 6.65 -4.40 3.95
N TYR A 70 7.28 -5.49 3.53
CA TYR A 70 8.21 -5.52 2.42
C TYR A 70 7.66 -6.33 1.25
N SER A 71 7.71 -5.81 0.04
CA SER A 71 7.02 -6.43 -1.12
C SER A 71 7.93 -6.65 -2.33
N GLY A 72 9.23 -6.36 -2.24
CA GLY A 72 10.16 -6.41 -3.36
C GLY A 72 9.96 -5.31 -4.41
N GLY A 73 8.93 -4.48 -4.24
CA GLY A 73 8.68 -3.30 -5.07
C GLY A 73 9.63 -2.16 -4.76
N LYS A 74 9.67 -1.15 -5.62
CA LYS A 74 10.61 -0.03 -5.54
C LYS A 74 10.51 0.73 -4.21
N ASP A 75 9.29 1.09 -3.78
CA ASP A 75 9.06 1.96 -2.63
C ASP A 75 9.34 1.21 -1.31
N SER A 76 8.95 -0.06 -1.21
CA SER A 76 9.21 -0.89 -0.02
C SER A 76 10.68 -1.30 0.09
N THR A 77 11.38 -1.52 -1.03
CA THR A 77 12.83 -1.77 -1.04
C THR A 77 13.60 -0.55 -0.56
N PHE A 78 13.25 0.64 -1.06
CA PHE A 78 13.88 1.88 -0.62
C PHE A 78 13.58 2.16 0.86
N THR A 79 12.35 1.94 1.31
CA THR A 79 11.98 2.09 2.73
C THR A 79 12.83 1.18 3.62
N LEU A 80 12.97 -0.10 3.27
CA LEU A 80 13.81 -1.03 4.01
C LEU A 80 15.27 -0.58 4.05
N MET A 81 15.82 -0.21 2.89
CA MET A 81 17.19 0.29 2.78
C MET A 81 17.42 1.53 3.65
N HIS A 82 16.48 2.48 3.63
CA HIS A 82 16.58 3.72 4.38
C HIS A 82 16.58 3.49 5.90
N LEU A 83 15.68 2.63 6.39
CA LEU A 83 15.62 2.27 7.81
C LEU A 83 16.90 1.58 8.29
N VAL A 84 17.46 0.67 7.49
CA VAL A 84 18.68 -0.06 7.83
C VAL A 84 19.92 0.84 7.73
N ARG A 85 20.08 1.58 6.63
CA ARG A 85 21.32 2.33 6.37
C ARG A 85 21.35 3.69 7.05
N ASN A 86 20.25 4.43 7.07
CA ASN A 86 20.21 5.78 7.62
C ASN A 86 19.86 5.77 9.12
N TYR A 87 18.89 4.95 9.52
CA TYR A 87 18.45 4.86 10.92
C TYR A 87 19.11 3.72 11.71
N LYS A 88 19.90 2.86 11.06
CA LYS A 88 20.62 1.75 11.70
C LYS A 88 19.69 0.85 12.51
N LEU A 89 18.48 0.60 12.00
CA LEU A 89 17.52 -0.26 12.67
C LEU A 89 17.80 -1.73 12.39
N ASN A 90 17.71 -2.56 13.43
CA ASN A 90 17.57 -4.00 13.28
C ASN A 90 16.16 -4.32 12.77
N CYS A 91 16.02 -4.50 11.46
CA CYS A 91 14.72 -4.74 10.81
C CYS A 91 14.44 -6.23 10.59
N LEU A 92 13.16 -6.61 10.63
CA LEU A 92 12.65 -7.86 10.07
C LEU A 92 11.76 -7.53 8.86
N ALA A 93 12.16 -7.98 7.68
CA ALA A 93 11.40 -7.79 6.46
C ALA A 93 10.33 -8.89 6.30
N VAL A 94 9.09 -8.50 6.02
CA VAL A 94 7.95 -9.44 5.89
C VAL A 94 7.24 -9.25 4.55
N THR A 95 7.24 -10.29 3.73
CA THR A 95 6.55 -10.36 2.44
C THR A 95 5.38 -11.33 2.47
N ILE A 96 4.27 -10.93 1.86
CA ILE A 96 3.14 -11.82 1.56
C ILE A 96 3.21 -12.20 0.08
N ASP A 97 3.44 -13.48 -0.22
CA ASP A 97 3.24 -14.00 -1.58
C ASP A 97 1.74 -14.14 -1.81
N ASN A 98 1.18 -13.22 -2.58
CA ASN A 98 -0.25 -13.13 -2.84
C ASN A 98 -0.72 -14.00 -4.02
N ASP A 99 0.15 -14.92 -4.48
CA ASP A 99 -0.01 -15.77 -5.66
C ASP A 99 0.04 -15.01 -7.01
N PHE A 100 0.23 -13.69 -6.97
CA PHE A 100 0.41 -12.82 -8.13
C PHE A 100 1.68 -11.97 -8.05
N MET A 101 2.58 -12.31 -7.14
CA MET A 101 3.88 -11.67 -7.04
C MET A 101 4.68 -11.96 -8.32
N SER A 102 5.29 -10.93 -8.90
CA SER A 102 6.25 -11.09 -9.99
C SER A 102 7.44 -11.91 -9.52
N ASP A 103 7.94 -12.82 -10.35
CA ASP A 103 9.13 -13.61 -10.03
C ASP A 103 10.34 -12.68 -9.81
N ARG A 104 10.45 -11.60 -10.59
CA ARG A 104 11.51 -10.59 -10.41
C ARG A 104 11.36 -9.85 -9.09
N ALA A 105 10.13 -9.58 -8.64
CA ALA A 105 9.92 -8.97 -7.33
C ALA A 105 10.27 -9.93 -6.19
N ARG A 106 10.00 -11.23 -6.35
CA ARG A 106 10.43 -12.26 -5.39
C ARG A 106 11.95 -12.34 -5.32
N GLU A 107 12.64 -12.33 -6.46
CA GLU A 107 14.10 -12.26 -6.52
C GLU A 107 14.63 -10.97 -5.87
N ASN A 108 14.00 -9.82 -6.11
CA ASN A 108 14.37 -8.57 -5.45
C ASN A 108 14.26 -8.68 -3.92
N CYS A 109 13.29 -9.42 -3.39
CA CYS A 109 13.21 -9.65 -1.95
C CYS A 109 14.49 -10.32 -1.42
N TYR A 110 14.94 -11.39 -2.08
CA TYR A 110 16.14 -12.12 -1.68
C TYR A 110 17.41 -11.28 -1.85
N GLU A 111 17.57 -10.58 -2.97
CA GLU A 111 18.76 -9.75 -3.22
C GLU A 111 18.88 -8.60 -2.22
N ALA A 112 17.79 -7.85 -1.98
CA ALA A 112 17.83 -6.70 -1.09
C ALA A 112 18.07 -7.10 0.37
N THR A 113 17.39 -8.15 0.85
CA THR A 113 17.55 -8.63 2.23
C THR A 113 18.95 -9.21 2.47
N LYS A 114 19.49 -9.97 1.51
CA LYS A 114 20.88 -10.42 1.52
C LYS A 114 21.87 -9.26 1.52
N SER A 115 21.66 -8.26 0.65
CA SER A 115 22.55 -7.10 0.54
C SER A 115 22.52 -6.22 1.80
N LEU A 116 21.40 -6.14 2.50
CA LEU A 116 21.23 -5.34 3.71
C LEU A 116 21.57 -6.11 4.99
N GLY A 117 21.73 -7.43 4.94
CA GLY A 117 21.94 -8.27 6.12
C GLY A 117 20.71 -8.29 7.04
N VAL A 118 19.52 -8.39 6.46
CA VAL A 118 18.23 -8.32 7.16
C VAL A 118 17.54 -9.67 7.15
N ASP A 119 16.97 -10.05 8.30
CA ASP A 119 16.13 -11.24 8.40
C ASP A 119 14.84 -11.09 7.59
N PHE A 120 14.38 -12.21 6.99
CA PHE A 120 13.32 -12.19 6.00
C PHE A 120 12.29 -13.30 6.22
N ILE A 121 11.01 -12.92 6.26
CA ILE A 121 9.87 -13.83 6.25
C ILE A 121 9.10 -13.68 4.94
N LEU A 122 8.93 -14.79 4.22
CA LEU A 122 7.97 -14.92 3.13
C LEU A 122 6.80 -15.79 3.59
N PHE A 123 5.62 -15.19 3.70
CA PHE A 123 4.39 -15.89 4.03
C PHE A 123 3.50 -16.02 2.80
N LYS A 124 3.12 -17.26 2.47
CA LYS A 124 2.20 -17.56 1.39
C LYS A 124 0.85 -18.03 1.95
N PRO A 125 -0.22 -17.22 1.91
CA PRO A 125 -1.56 -17.66 2.25
C PRO A 125 -2.03 -18.79 1.31
N ALA A 126 -3.02 -19.58 1.75
CA ALA A 126 -3.56 -20.67 0.94
C ALA A 126 -4.13 -20.12 -0.39
N PRO A 127 -3.70 -20.64 -1.55
CA PRO A 127 -4.12 -20.09 -2.86
C PRO A 127 -5.64 -20.09 -3.04
N ASN A 128 -6.33 -21.15 -2.62
CA ASN A 128 -7.79 -21.26 -2.72
C ASN A 128 -8.51 -20.13 -1.97
N PHE A 129 -8.03 -19.77 -0.78
CA PHE A 129 -8.57 -18.66 -0.01
C PHE A 129 -8.32 -17.33 -0.73
N MET A 130 -7.09 -17.11 -1.23
CA MET A 130 -6.73 -15.88 -1.94
C MET A 130 -7.59 -15.68 -3.19
N MET A 131 -7.74 -16.71 -4.03
CA MET A 131 -8.56 -16.62 -5.25
C MET A 131 -10.02 -16.35 -4.93
N SER A 132 -10.58 -17.06 -3.93
CA SER A 132 -11.95 -16.84 -3.46
C SER A 132 -12.16 -15.40 -2.96
N MET A 133 -11.23 -14.88 -2.14
CA MET A 133 -11.27 -13.51 -1.65
C MET A 133 -11.23 -12.49 -2.79
N TYR A 134 -10.35 -12.69 -3.79
CA TYR A 134 -10.27 -11.80 -4.95
C TYR A 134 -11.54 -11.83 -5.79
N LYS A 135 -12.09 -13.03 -6.06
CA LYS A 135 -13.36 -13.19 -6.76
C LYS A 135 -14.49 -12.46 -6.03
N THR A 136 -14.62 -12.65 -4.72
CA THR A 136 -15.59 -11.91 -3.90
C THR A 136 -15.35 -10.40 -3.96
N ALA A 137 -14.10 -9.93 -3.87
CA ALA A 137 -13.78 -8.50 -3.93
C ALA A 137 -14.15 -7.86 -5.26
N VAL A 138 -14.04 -8.60 -6.38
CA VAL A 138 -14.53 -8.18 -7.70
C VAL A 138 -16.05 -8.06 -7.71
N LEU A 139 -16.76 -9.11 -7.27
CA LEU A 139 -18.23 -9.16 -7.33
C LEU A 139 -18.91 -8.16 -6.39
N THR A 140 -18.37 -8.00 -5.18
CA THR A 140 -19.05 -7.28 -4.09
C THR A 140 -18.44 -5.91 -3.81
N GLY A 141 -17.19 -5.67 -4.21
CA GLY A 141 -16.39 -4.52 -3.76
C GLY A 141 -15.68 -4.74 -2.41
N GLY A 142 -15.88 -5.87 -1.74
CA GLY A 142 -15.14 -6.25 -0.54
C GLY A 142 -15.66 -5.63 0.76
N VAL A 143 -14.84 -5.70 1.81
CA VAL A 143 -15.19 -5.29 3.19
C VAL A 143 -14.97 -3.80 3.47
N GLN A 144 -14.30 -3.08 2.57
CA GLN A 144 -13.70 -1.78 2.84
C GLN A 144 -14.71 -0.63 2.74
N SER A 145 -14.32 0.53 3.31
CA SER A 145 -15.14 1.75 3.28
C SER A 145 -15.13 2.42 1.91
N ASN A 146 -16.14 3.26 1.65
CA ASN A 146 -16.19 4.11 0.45
C ASN A 146 -15.03 5.13 0.38
N SER A 147 -14.33 5.40 1.49
CA SER A 147 -13.14 6.25 1.46
C SER A 147 -11.89 5.48 0.98
N ALA A 148 -11.82 4.17 1.20
CA ALA A 148 -10.68 3.35 0.79
C ALA A 148 -10.60 3.15 -0.72
N ILE A 149 -11.74 3.17 -1.42
CA ILE A 149 -11.78 3.03 -2.88
C ILE A 149 -11.09 4.20 -3.60
N LYS A 150 -10.99 5.37 -2.98
CA LYS A 150 -10.32 6.55 -3.58
C LYS A 150 -8.80 6.37 -3.74
N ARG A 151 -8.22 5.33 -3.13
CA ARG A 151 -6.76 5.11 -3.04
C ARG A 151 -6.31 3.74 -3.55
N ALA A 152 -7.22 2.78 -3.70
CA ALA A 152 -6.92 1.44 -4.17
C ALA A 152 -8.18 0.72 -4.66
N SER A 153 -8.00 -0.24 -5.59
CA SER A 153 -9.07 -1.16 -6.00
C SER A 153 -9.53 -2.05 -4.84
N SER A 154 -10.74 -2.63 -4.93
CA SER A 154 -11.24 -3.59 -3.92
C SER A 154 -10.30 -4.79 -3.76
N ILE A 155 -9.76 -5.29 -4.87
CA ILE A 155 -8.76 -6.36 -4.91
C ILE A 155 -7.52 -5.98 -4.07
N CYS A 156 -6.92 -4.83 -4.38
CA CYS A 156 -5.70 -4.39 -3.69
C CYS A 156 -5.97 -4.13 -2.21
N ASN A 157 -7.09 -3.48 -1.89
CA ASN A 157 -7.53 -3.22 -0.52
C ASN A 157 -7.72 -4.51 0.30
N SER A 158 -8.28 -5.58 -0.30
CA SER A 158 -8.41 -6.87 0.40
C SER A 158 -7.06 -7.52 0.66
N CYS A 159 -6.16 -7.49 -0.33
CA CYS A 159 -4.80 -8.00 -0.18
C CYS A 159 -3.99 -7.24 0.89
N ILE A 160 -4.05 -5.90 0.85
CA ILE A 160 -3.37 -5.02 1.81
C ILE A 160 -3.89 -5.27 3.24
N GLY A 161 -5.19 -5.59 3.39
CA GLY A 161 -5.75 -5.97 4.69
C GLY A 161 -5.09 -7.22 5.30
N ILE A 162 -4.72 -8.21 4.47
CA ILE A 162 -3.95 -9.39 4.90
C ILE A 162 -2.52 -8.98 5.27
N VAL A 163 -1.84 -8.20 4.42
CA VAL A 163 -0.48 -7.71 4.65
C VAL A 163 -0.40 -6.98 5.99
N ASN A 164 -1.23 -5.95 6.17
CA ASN A 164 -1.25 -5.12 7.37
C ASN A 164 -1.56 -5.94 8.63
N ASN A 165 -2.46 -6.93 8.53
CA ASN A 165 -2.78 -7.75 9.69
C ASN A 165 -1.70 -8.80 9.99
N TYR A 166 -1.01 -9.33 8.99
CA TYR A 166 0.06 -10.28 9.20
C TYR A 166 1.29 -9.62 9.81
N VAL A 167 1.70 -8.43 9.34
CA VAL A 167 2.83 -7.69 9.96
C VAL A 167 2.53 -7.32 11.41
N LEU A 168 1.28 -7.03 11.77
CA LEU A 168 0.88 -6.84 13.18
C LEU A 168 1.07 -8.12 14.00
N LYS A 169 0.72 -9.30 13.46
CA LYS A 169 0.96 -10.57 14.16
C LYS A 169 2.44 -10.83 14.36
N VAL A 170 3.26 -10.61 13.33
CA VAL A 170 4.72 -10.78 13.41
C VAL A 170 5.30 -9.82 14.45
N ALA A 171 4.87 -8.56 14.45
CA ALA A 171 5.28 -7.58 15.46
C ALA A 171 4.95 -8.04 16.88
N LEU A 172 3.74 -8.56 17.11
CA LEU A 172 3.35 -9.12 18.40
C LEU A 172 4.19 -10.36 18.79
N MET A 173 4.45 -11.27 17.85
CA MET A 173 5.24 -12.48 18.10
C MET A 173 6.69 -12.16 18.50
N HIS A 174 7.23 -11.05 18.00
CA HIS A 174 8.61 -10.61 18.26
C HIS A 174 8.71 -9.44 19.25
N ASN A 175 7.63 -9.15 20.00
CA ASN A 175 7.55 -8.01 20.93
C ASN A 175 8.03 -6.67 20.33
N THR A 176 7.84 -6.48 19.04
CA THR A 176 8.32 -5.30 18.30
C THR A 176 7.23 -4.25 18.24
N GLY A 177 7.50 -3.06 18.79
CA GLY A 177 6.51 -1.98 18.90
C GLY A 177 6.38 -1.08 17.67
N LEU A 178 7.22 -1.28 16.64
CA LEU A 178 7.28 -0.42 15.46
C LEU A 178 7.10 -1.23 14.17
N ILE A 179 6.24 -0.74 13.29
CA ILE A 179 6.04 -1.27 11.94
C ILE A 179 6.29 -0.16 10.93
N ALA A 180 6.97 -0.44 9.83
CA ALA A 180 7.12 0.49 8.72
C ALA A 180 6.42 0.00 7.45
N GLY A 181 5.74 0.93 6.76
CA GLY A 181 5.17 0.74 5.43
C GLY A 181 5.86 1.61 4.38
N GLY A 182 5.93 1.11 3.14
CA GLY A 182 6.46 1.86 1.99
C GLY A 182 5.42 2.73 1.28
N TYR A 183 4.43 3.26 1.99
CA TYR A 183 3.36 4.07 1.39
C TYR A 183 3.84 5.49 1.09
N ILE A 184 3.51 6.00 -0.10
CA ILE A 184 3.84 7.37 -0.53
C ILE A 184 2.63 8.30 -0.47
N GLY A 185 2.86 9.61 -0.65
CA GLY A 185 1.82 10.64 -0.59
C GLY A 185 0.62 10.33 -1.49
N GLY A 186 -0.59 10.43 -0.93
CA GLY A 186 -1.85 10.13 -1.61
C GLY A 186 -2.27 8.65 -1.59
N GLN A 187 -1.41 7.70 -1.20
CA GLN A 187 -1.80 6.32 -0.90
C GLN A 187 -2.43 6.16 0.49
N VAL A 188 -2.09 7.07 1.40
CA VAL A 188 -2.59 7.17 2.76
C VAL A 188 -2.96 8.63 3.07
N PRO A 189 -3.79 8.90 4.10
CA PRO A 189 -4.04 10.27 4.57
C PRO A 189 -2.74 11.04 4.89
N ASN A 190 -2.74 12.36 4.74
CA ASN A 190 -1.53 13.19 4.90
C ASN A 190 -0.97 13.18 6.34
N ASP A 191 -1.83 12.96 7.33
CA ASP A 191 -1.50 12.84 8.76
C ASP A 191 -1.11 11.41 9.17
N ALA A 192 -1.11 10.46 8.23
CA ALA A 192 -0.81 9.05 8.49
C ALA A 192 0.69 8.73 8.57
N SER A 193 1.56 9.72 8.74
CA SER A 193 3.01 9.50 8.87
C SER A 193 3.36 8.62 10.07
N THR A 194 2.60 8.78 11.15
CA THR A 194 2.70 7.99 12.39
C THR A 194 1.30 7.64 12.87
N ILE A 195 1.00 6.35 12.97
CA ILE A 195 -0.29 5.84 13.46
C ILE A 195 -0.05 4.97 14.69
N LYS A 196 -0.61 5.36 15.83
CA LYS A 196 -0.57 4.55 17.05
C LYS A 196 -1.79 3.66 17.14
N ILE A 197 -1.56 2.37 17.34
CA ILE A 197 -2.59 1.36 17.41
C ILE A 197 -2.54 0.71 18.78
N ASN A 198 -3.60 0.86 19.56
CA ASN A 198 -3.83 -0.01 20.71
C ASN A 198 -4.43 -1.34 20.23
N MET A 199 -3.69 -2.43 20.38
CA MET A 199 -4.05 -3.73 19.81
C MET A 199 -5.30 -4.33 20.45
N VAL A 200 -5.49 -4.15 21.76
CA VAL A 200 -6.68 -4.63 22.47
C VAL A 200 -7.93 -3.92 21.96
N GLN A 201 -7.89 -2.58 21.92
CA GLN A 201 -9.01 -1.77 21.44
C GLN A 201 -9.30 -2.05 19.96
N ARG A 202 -8.26 -2.13 19.12
CA ARG A 202 -8.40 -2.43 17.69
C ARG A 202 -9.09 -3.78 17.49
N GLU A 203 -8.61 -4.84 18.12
CA GLU A 203 -9.19 -6.18 17.93
C GLU A 203 -10.62 -6.26 18.45
N ARG A 204 -10.93 -5.59 19.56
CA ARG A 204 -12.31 -5.48 20.08
C ARG A 204 -13.24 -4.83 19.04
N ILE A 205 -12.83 -3.69 18.46
CA ILE A 205 -13.61 -3.01 17.42
C ILE A 205 -13.72 -3.87 16.17
N LYS A 206 -12.62 -4.51 15.75
CA LYS A 206 -12.61 -5.32 14.53
C LYS A 206 -13.55 -6.53 14.65
N ARG A 207 -13.63 -7.14 15.83
CA ARG A 207 -14.52 -8.28 16.11
C ARG A 207 -16.00 -7.92 16.02
N SER A 208 -16.40 -6.67 16.22
CA SER A 208 -17.81 -6.27 16.04
C SER A 208 -18.28 -6.35 14.59
N VAL A 209 -17.36 -6.36 13.62
CA VAL A 209 -17.64 -6.53 12.19
C VAL A 209 -17.19 -7.89 11.65
N GLN A 210 -16.90 -8.86 12.52
CA GLN A 210 -16.40 -10.18 12.12
C GLN A 210 -17.37 -10.91 11.19
N ASP A 211 -18.67 -10.86 11.48
CA ASP A 211 -19.69 -11.54 10.68
C ASP A 211 -19.69 -11.04 9.22
N LYS A 212 -19.32 -9.76 8.99
CA LYS A 212 -19.16 -9.23 7.62
C LYS A 212 -18.05 -9.96 6.86
N TYR A 213 -16.92 -10.24 7.52
CA TYR A 213 -15.81 -10.99 6.92
C TYR A 213 -16.18 -12.45 6.71
N ASP A 214 -16.85 -13.07 7.68
CA ASP A 214 -17.29 -14.46 7.57
C ASP A 214 -18.28 -14.63 6.42
N ASN A 215 -19.24 -13.71 6.26
CA ASN A 215 -20.23 -13.76 5.19
C ASN A 215 -19.62 -13.54 3.80
N LEU A 216 -18.60 -12.69 3.67
CA LEU A 216 -17.97 -12.39 2.38
C LEU A 216 -16.89 -13.40 2.00
N TYR A 217 -16.04 -13.79 2.95
CA TYR A 217 -14.81 -14.53 2.70
C TYR A 217 -14.75 -15.90 3.39
N GLY A 218 -15.80 -16.27 4.13
CA GLY A 218 -15.83 -17.49 4.93
C GLY A 218 -15.05 -17.38 6.24
N ARG A 219 -15.24 -18.36 7.14
CA ARG A 219 -14.59 -18.38 8.48
C ARG A 219 -13.07 -18.41 8.42
N GLU A 220 -12.48 -18.90 7.32
CA GLU A 220 -11.03 -18.87 7.09
C GLU A 220 -10.47 -17.44 7.06
N ALA A 221 -11.30 -16.44 6.73
CA ALA A 221 -10.90 -15.04 6.76
C ALA A 221 -10.44 -14.59 8.15
N ARG A 222 -10.97 -15.19 9.22
CA ARG A 222 -10.57 -14.89 10.60
C ARG A 222 -9.07 -15.05 10.79
N LYS A 223 -8.46 -16.11 10.23
CA LYS A 223 -7.02 -16.38 10.29
C LYS A 223 -6.19 -15.26 9.65
N HIS A 224 -6.68 -14.62 8.61
CA HIS A 224 -5.90 -13.64 7.84
C HIS A 224 -6.17 -12.21 8.31
N PHE A 225 -7.41 -11.91 8.67
CA PHE A 225 -7.84 -10.55 9.00
C PHE A 225 -7.91 -10.26 10.49
N PHE A 226 -7.80 -11.24 11.41
CA PHE A 226 -7.90 -10.98 12.85
C PHE A 226 -6.68 -11.49 13.59
N VAL A 227 -6.37 -10.91 14.74
CA VAL A 227 -5.30 -11.40 15.63
C VAL A 227 -5.88 -12.46 16.57
N ASN A 228 -5.11 -13.52 16.82
CA ASN A 228 -5.50 -14.59 17.75
C ASN A 228 -5.63 -14.02 19.18
N GLU A 229 -6.69 -14.38 19.91
CA GLU A 229 -6.90 -13.95 21.31
C GLU A 229 -5.70 -14.30 22.18
N ALA A 230 -5.11 -15.49 22.00
CA ALA A 230 -3.91 -15.88 22.73
C ALA A 230 -2.74 -14.92 22.53
N LEU A 231 -2.59 -14.30 21.35
CA LEU A 231 -1.55 -13.29 21.11
C LEU A 231 -1.85 -11.98 21.84
N ILE A 232 -3.13 -11.65 22.04
CA ILE A 232 -3.56 -10.44 22.75
C ILE A 232 -3.47 -10.65 24.27
N GLU A 233 -3.88 -11.81 24.77
CA GLU A 233 -3.84 -12.16 26.20
C GLU A 233 -2.41 -12.25 26.73
N ASN A 234 -1.47 -12.70 25.89
CA ASN A 234 -0.05 -12.76 26.25
C ASN A 234 0.67 -11.39 26.19
N LEU A 235 -0.03 -10.30 25.90
CA LEU A 235 0.55 -8.95 25.90
C LEU A 235 0.86 -8.49 27.33
N THR A 236 2.07 -8.79 27.80
CA THR A 236 2.50 -8.44 29.16
C THR A 236 3.18 -7.06 29.26
N ARG A 237 3.64 -6.47 28.14
CA ARG A 237 4.48 -5.26 28.15
C ARG A 237 4.13 -4.18 27.13
N ASN A 238 3.67 -4.53 25.93
CA ASN A 238 3.36 -3.53 24.92
C ASN A 238 2.07 -3.83 24.17
N THR A 239 1.00 -3.12 24.53
CA THR A 239 -0.29 -3.20 23.82
C THR A 239 -0.37 -2.21 22.65
N ASN A 240 0.64 -1.35 22.48
CA ASN A 240 0.65 -0.31 21.47
C ASN A 240 1.69 -0.61 20.38
N ILE A 241 1.26 -0.60 19.13
CA ILE A 241 2.13 -0.65 17.97
C ILE A 241 2.06 0.69 17.25
N THR A 242 3.21 1.27 16.95
CA THR A 242 3.31 2.45 16.10
C THR A 242 3.61 2.01 14.67
N ILE A 243 2.78 2.44 13.71
CA ILE A 243 3.06 2.32 12.27
C ILE A 243 3.65 3.64 11.78
N ILE A 244 4.80 3.59 11.12
CA ILE A 244 5.43 4.74 10.46
C ILE A 244 5.43 4.55 8.94
N ASN A 245 5.36 5.67 8.21
CA ASN A 245 5.44 5.71 6.75
C ASN A 245 6.57 6.66 6.33
N PRO A 246 7.83 6.19 6.30
CA PRO A 246 8.99 7.07 6.12
C PRO A 246 8.95 7.90 4.85
N MET A 247 8.40 7.34 3.77
CA MET A 247 8.32 8.02 2.48
C MET A 247 7.44 9.28 2.49
N LEU A 248 6.51 9.43 3.44
CA LEU A 248 5.70 10.66 3.57
C LEU A 248 6.51 11.85 4.09
N ALA A 249 7.60 11.58 4.82
CA ALA A 249 8.52 12.61 5.28
C ALA A 249 9.55 13.00 4.20
N MET A 250 9.58 12.28 3.08
CA MET A 250 10.60 12.41 2.04
C MET A 250 10.03 13.07 0.78
N SER A 251 10.86 13.87 0.11
CA SER A 251 10.52 14.48 -1.19
C SER A 251 11.35 13.82 -2.28
N ILE A 252 11.16 12.51 -2.46
CA ILE A 252 11.95 11.68 -3.38
C ILE A 252 11.09 11.19 -4.56
N GLY A 253 11.62 11.35 -5.77
CA GLY A 253 10.94 10.92 -7.00
C GLY A 253 11.24 9.46 -7.37
N GLU A 254 10.39 8.86 -8.20
CA GLU A 254 10.52 7.45 -8.62
C GLU A 254 11.90 7.12 -9.22
N ASN A 255 12.44 8.02 -10.05
CA ASN A 255 13.73 7.77 -10.71
C ASN A 255 14.89 7.71 -9.71
N GLU A 256 14.84 8.56 -8.68
CA GLU A 256 15.84 8.61 -7.62
C GLU A 256 15.74 7.37 -6.70
N ILE A 257 14.51 6.98 -6.33
CA ILE A 257 14.24 5.72 -5.61
C ILE A 257 14.91 4.55 -6.34
N ILE A 258 14.66 4.43 -7.64
CA ILE A 258 15.16 3.31 -8.46
C ILE A 258 16.67 3.34 -8.59
N ALA A 259 17.25 4.51 -8.89
CA ALA A 259 18.69 4.65 -8.98
C ALA A 259 19.39 4.26 -7.67
N THR A 260 18.77 4.60 -6.53
CA THR A 260 19.33 4.30 -5.21
C THR A 260 19.31 2.79 -4.93
N ILE A 261 18.18 2.11 -5.12
CA ILE A 261 18.04 0.69 -4.74
C ILE A 261 18.75 -0.28 -5.70
N GLN A 262 19.22 0.17 -6.87
CA GLN A 262 19.97 -0.66 -7.82
C GLN A 262 21.23 -1.28 -7.21
N GLU A 263 21.87 -0.59 -6.26
CA GLU A 263 23.06 -1.10 -5.56
C GLU A 263 22.77 -2.38 -4.75
N LEU A 264 21.50 -2.63 -4.39
CA LEU A 264 21.05 -3.82 -3.69
C LEU A 264 20.80 -5.00 -4.64
N GLY A 265 21.14 -4.86 -5.93
CA GLY A 265 20.80 -5.84 -6.97
C GLY A 265 19.34 -5.76 -7.42
N TRP A 266 18.60 -4.72 -7.02
CA TRP A 266 17.19 -4.55 -7.39
C TRP A 266 17.04 -4.30 -8.91
N LYS A 267 16.08 -5.00 -9.52
CA LYS A 267 15.74 -4.85 -10.94
C LYS A 267 14.25 -4.64 -11.11
N ARG A 268 13.86 -3.81 -12.08
CA ARG A 268 12.45 -3.54 -12.39
C ARG A 268 11.78 -4.82 -12.94
N ALA A 269 10.61 -5.16 -12.40
CA ALA A 269 9.74 -6.19 -12.95
C ALA A 269 9.14 -5.71 -14.29
N THR A 270 9.13 -6.61 -15.28
CA THR A 270 8.63 -6.32 -16.65
C THR A 270 7.26 -6.93 -16.93
N ASP A 271 6.74 -7.73 -15.99
CA ASP A 271 5.47 -8.47 -16.07
C ASP A 271 4.37 -7.82 -15.19
N THR A 272 4.59 -6.59 -14.73
CA THR A 272 3.65 -5.78 -13.95
C THR A 272 3.32 -4.48 -14.70
N GLY A 273 2.14 -3.91 -14.45
CA GLY A 273 1.76 -2.64 -15.06
C GLY A 273 2.45 -1.41 -14.48
N MET A 274 2.09 -0.22 -14.97
CA MET A 274 2.80 1.04 -14.68
C MET A 274 2.73 1.51 -13.23
N ASN A 275 1.71 1.07 -12.49
CA ASN A 275 1.46 1.47 -11.10
C ASN A 275 1.90 0.42 -10.08
N SER A 276 2.49 -0.69 -10.54
CA SER A 276 3.06 -1.72 -9.69
C SER A 276 4.48 -2.06 -10.12
N SER A 277 5.31 -2.43 -9.15
CA SER A 277 6.65 -2.99 -9.41
C SER A 277 6.81 -4.37 -8.77
N ASN A 278 5.70 -4.98 -8.36
CA ASN A 278 5.70 -6.23 -7.59
C ASN A 278 4.55 -7.19 -7.88
N CYS A 279 3.38 -6.70 -8.32
CA CYS A 279 2.14 -7.47 -8.35
C CYS A 279 1.53 -7.46 -9.74
N ARG A 280 1.36 -8.66 -10.30
CA ARG A 280 0.77 -8.92 -11.62
C ARG A 280 -0.76 -8.77 -11.65
N LEU A 281 -1.41 -8.70 -10.49
CA LEU A 281 -2.87 -8.55 -10.35
C LEU A 281 -3.33 -7.08 -10.36
N ASN A 282 -2.39 -6.14 -10.23
CA ASN A 282 -2.71 -4.72 -10.04
C ASN A 282 -3.56 -4.15 -11.18
N ASP A 283 -3.19 -4.43 -12.43
CA ASP A 283 -3.88 -3.94 -13.62
C ASP A 283 -5.31 -4.44 -13.74
N LEU A 284 -5.58 -5.69 -13.32
CA LEU A 284 -6.94 -6.20 -13.25
C LEU A 284 -7.76 -5.44 -12.20
N GLY A 285 -7.15 -5.13 -11.06
CA GLY A 285 -7.74 -4.28 -10.05
C GLY A 285 -8.05 -2.88 -10.58
N ILE A 286 -7.16 -2.28 -11.37
CA ILE A 286 -7.36 -0.97 -12.00
C ILE A 286 -8.53 -1.00 -12.97
N ALA A 287 -8.55 -1.96 -13.91
CA ALA A 287 -9.59 -2.05 -14.94
C ALA A 287 -10.99 -2.24 -14.32
N ILE A 288 -11.12 -3.14 -13.35
CA ILE A 288 -12.39 -3.37 -12.63
C ILE A 288 -12.80 -2.15 -11.81
N HIS A 289 -11.84 -1.50 -11.15
CA HIS A 289 -12.11 -0.28 -10.38
C HIS A 289 -12.64 0.83 -11.29
N TYR A 290 -12.01 1.07 -12.43
CA TYR A 290 -12.45 2.06 -13.41
C TYR A 290 -13.84 1.73 -13.95
N LYS A 291 -14.12 0.47 -14.32
CA LYS A 291 -15.45 0.04 -14.80
C LYS A 291 -16.54 0.31 -13.76
N LYS A 292 -16.24 0.17 -12.47
CA LYS A 292 -17.19 0.35 -11.36
C LYS A 292 -17.35 1.81 -10.91
N HIS A 293 -16.29 2.60 -10.97
CA HIS A 293 -16.24 3.91 -10.31
C HIS A 293 -15.98 5.09 -11.26
N GLY A 294 -15.56 4.84 -12.51
CA GLY A 294 -15.35 5.89 -13.52
C GLY A 294 -14.06 6.69 -13.35
N PHE A 295 -13.15 6.29 -12.47
CA PHE A 295 -11.85 6.94 -12.25
C PHE A 295 -10.76 5.89 -11.97
N HIS A 296 -9.48 6.26 -12.11
CA HIS A 296 -8.35 5.36 -11.91
C HIS A 296 -7.90 5.40 -10.44
N PRO A 297 -7.67 4.26 -9.76
CA PRO A 297 -7.49 4.24 -8.30
C PRO A 297 -6.21 4.97 -7.82
N TYR A 298 -5.25 5.19 -8.72
CA TYR A 298 -4.00 5.93 -8.43
C TYR A 298 -4.07 7.42 -8.79
N GLU A 299 -5.17 7.93 -9.33
CA GLU A 299 -5.23 9.34 -9.76
C GLU A 299 -5.00 10.31 -8.61
N PHE A 300 -5.45 10.00 -7.40
CA PHE A 300 -5.22 10.86 -6.24
C PHE A 300 -3.75 10.93 -5.84
N GLU A 301 -3.07 9.78 -5.82
CA GLU A 301 -1.62 9.65 -5.55
C GLU A 301 -0.79 10.37 -6.61
N ILE A 302 -1.06 10.09 -7.88
CA ILE A 302 -0.33 10.67 -9.00
C ILE A 302 -0.55 12.18 -9.05
N ALA A 303 -1.79 12.64 -8.84
CA ALA A 303 -2.09 14.05 -8.73
C ALA A 303 -1.35 14.73 -7.57
N ASP A 304 -1.15 14.03 -6.44
CA ASP A 304 -0.34 14.55 -5.34
C ASP A 304 1.12 14.70 -5.76
N GLN A 305 1.70 13.69 -6.42
CA GLN A 305 3.08 13.77 -6.93
C GLN A 305 3.27 14.96 -7.89
N VAL A 306 2.29 15.22 -8.76
CA VAL A 306 2.32 16.40 -9.65
C VAL A 306 2.25 17.70 -8.85
N ARG A 307 1.35 17.81 -7.87
CA ARG A 307 1.25 19.02 -7.00
C ARG A 307 2.55 19.33 -6.26
N ASN A 308 3.29 18.30 -5.86
CA ASN A 308 4.55 18.45 -5.13
C ASN A 308 5.78 18.55 -6.06
N GLY A 309 5.60 18.61 -7.39
CA GLY A 309 6.71 18.72 -8.34
C GLY A 309 7.57 17.45 -8.51
N LEU A 310 7.11 16.31 -7.98
CA LEU A 310 7.83 15.03 -8.07
C LEU A 310 7.59 14.30 -9.41
N MET A 311 6.57 14.72 -10.15
CA MET A 311 6.20 14.17 -11.45
C MET A 311 5.63 15.27 -12.35
N ASN A 312 5.99 15.27 -13.64
CA ASN A 312 5.36 16.15 -14.61
C ASN A 312 4.00 15.62 -15.06
N ARG A 313 3.20 16.50 -15.67
CA ARG A 313 1.83 16.18 -16.10
C ARG A 313 1.76 15.08 -17.15
N ASP A 314 2.65 15.08 -18.13
CA ASP A 314 2.59 14.13 -19.25
C ASP A 314 2.83 12.69 -18.77
N LYS A 315 3.89 12.51 -17.95
CA LYS A 315 4.17 11.22 -17.28
C LYS A 315 3.04 10.79 -16.35
N ALA A 316 2.36 11.74 -15.70
CA ALA A 316 1.22 11.45 -14.86
C ALA A 316 0.04 10.90 -15.67
N LEU A 317 -0.23 11.45 -16.86
CA LEU A 317 -1.28 10.97 -17.76
C LEU A 317 -0.99 9.57 -18.31
N GLU A 318 0.27 9.28 -18.64
CA GLU A 318 0.70 7.93 -19.03
C GLU A 318 0.42 6.89 -17.93
N LYS A 319 0.64 7.25 -16.66
CA LYS A 319 0.44 6.37 -15.50
C LYS A 319 -1.01 6.16 -15.07
N VAL A 320 -1.98 6.84 -15.68
CA VAL A 320 -3.42 6.67 -15.39
C VAL A 320 -4.20 6.11 -16.58
N VAL A 321 -3.49 5.52 -17.54
CA VAL A 321 -4.10 4.76 -18.63
C VAL A 321 -4.75 3.51 -18.07
N ILE A 322 -5.99 3.26 -18.46
CA ILE A 322 -6.75 2.09 -18.00
C ILE A 322 -6.26 0.85 -18.75
N PRO A 323 -5.83 -0.21 -18.05
CA PRO A 323 -5.46 -1.48 -18.69
C PRO A 323 -6.64 -2.12 -19.41
N ASP A 324 -6.38 -2.72 -20.58
CA ASP A 324 -7.37 -3.49 -21.32
C ASP A 324 -7.51 -4.90 -20.72
N LEU A 325 -8.74 -5.27 -20.38
CA LEU A 325 -9.08 -6.60 -19.83
C LEU A 325 -8.68 -7.74 -20.77
N VAL A 326 -8.63 -7.52 -22.08
CA VAL A 326 -8.21 -8.52 -23.07
C VAL A 326 -6.76 -9.00 -22.80
N ASN A 327 -5.92 -8.14 -22.23
CA ASN A 327 -4.53 -8.45 -21.92
C ASN A 327 -4.34 -9.13 -20.55
N LEU A 328 -5.42 -9.35 -19.80
CA LEU A 328 -5.39 -9.82 -18.40
C LEU A 328 -6.00 -11.22 -18.22
N ASN A 329 -6.08 -11.98 -19.32
CA ASN A 329 -6.71 -13.30 -19.36
C ASN A 329 -6.14 -14.31 -18.34
N GLU A 330 -4.84 -14.27 -18.09
CA GLU A 330 -4.21 -15.15 -17.10
C GLU A 330 -4.73 -14.85 -15.69
N GLN A 331 -4.73 -13.58 -15.31
CA GLN A 331 -5.19 -13.11 -14.00
C GLN A 331 -6.68 -13.43 -13.81
N ILE A 332 -7.50 -13.12 -14.82
CA ILE A 332 -8.96 -13.36 -14.83
C ILE A 332 -9.27 -14.84 -14.62
N LYS A 333 -8.63 -15.73 -15.40
CA LYS A 333 -8.80 -17.18 -15.27
C LYS A 333 -8.35 -17.67 -13.90
N LYS A 334 -7.22 -17.17 -13.41
CA LYS A 334 -6.62 -17.61 -12.14
C LYS A 334 -7.49 -17.27 -10.93
N ILE A 335 -8.14 -16.10 -10.91
CA ILE A 335 -9.12 -15.75 -9.86
C ILE A 335 -10.49 -16.44 -10.06
N GLY A 336 -10.65 -17.24 -11.11
CA GLY A 336 -11.83 -18.09 -11.32
C GLY A 336 -12.97 -17.44 -12.10
N PHE A 337 -12.68 -16.48 -12.98
CA PHE A 337 -13.63 -15.96 -13.97
C PHE A 337 -13.30 -16.46 -15.38
N LYS A 338 -14.30 -16.47 -16.26
CA LYS A 338 -14.10 -16.57 -17.70
C LYS A 338 -13.77 -15.20 -18.28
N ALA A 339 -13.04 -15.16 -19.40
CA ALA A 339 -12.59 -13.93 -20.04
C ALA A 339 -13.72 -12.93 -20.37
N ASN A 340 -14.93 -13.43 -20.58
CA ASN A 340 -16.13 -12.65 -20.93
C ASN A 340 -17.03 -12.30 -19.72
N GLU A 341 -16.65 -12.68 -18.50
CA GLU A 341 -17.46 -12.42 -17.29
C GLU A 341 -17.20 -11.04 -16.67
N LEU A 342 -16.17 -10.29 -17.12
CA LEU A 342 -15.68 -9.07 -16.45
C LEU A 342 -15.79 -7.77 -17.23
#